data_AF-A0AAV5PL26-F1
#
_entry.id   AF-A0AAV5PL26-F1
#
_cell.length_a   1.000
_cell.length_b   1.000
_cell.length_c   1.000
_cell.angle_alpha   90.00
_cell.angle_beta   90.00
_cell.angle_gamma   90.00
#
_symmetry.space_group_name_H-M   'P 1'
#
loop_
_entity.id
_entity.type
_entity.pdbx_description
1 polymer ?
#
loop_
_entity_poly.entity_id
_entity_poly.type
_entity_poly.pdbx_seq_one_letter_code
_entity_poly.pdbx_strand_id
1 'polypeptide(L)'
;MGELLKRIRSDLGLSQKQMAGMTMSVTQYSRIESGDQRIIADDLFEILTAQQVSARCFVDAMTNFDFERAADFTDVLLCQLNKGESDNAYGIKRLIYLCGYGAVLEEYEL
;
A
#
# COMPACT_ATOMS: atom_id res chain seq x y z
N MET A 1 3.22 -5.17 -4.86
CA MET A 1 1.89 -5.13 -4.18
C MET A 1 1.38 -6.49 -3.74
N GLY A 2 1.21 -7.48 -4.63
CA GLY A 2 0.74 -8.82 -4.26
C GLY A 2 1.54 -9.48 -3.13
N GLU A 3 2.88 -9.45 -3.22
CA GLU A 3 3.75 -9.99 -2.17
C GLU A 3 3.66 -9.25 -0.84
N LEU A 4 3.50 -7.92 -0.86
CA LEU A 4 3.32 -7.15 0.37
C LEU A 4 1.99 -7.50 1.05
N LEU A 5 0.90 -7.60 0.28
CA LEU A 5 -0.40 -8.03 0.78
C LEU A 5 -0.31 -9.44 1.38
N LYS A 6 0.40 -10.35 0.70
CA LYS A 6 0.67 -11.70 1.19
C LYS A 6 1.42 -11.70 2.52
N ARG A 7 2.44 -10.84 2.67
CA ARG A 7 3.20 -10.69 3.92
C ARG A 7 2.31 -10.17 5.04
N ILE A 8 1.60 -9.06 4.82
CA ILE A 8 0.68 -8.47 5.81
C ILE A 8 -0.38 -9.49 6.24
N ARG A 9 -0.99 -10.20 5.28
CA ARG A 9 -1.95 -11.25 5.56
C ARG A 9 -1.35 -12.35 6.45
N SER A 10 -0.15 -12.82 6.12
CA SER A 10 0.55 -13.83 6.91
C SER A 10 0.92 -13.34 8.31
N ASP A 11 1.35 -12.09 8.45
CA ASP A 11 1.69 -11.48 9.76
C ASP A 11 0.45 -11.34 10.65
N LEU A 12 -0.73 -11.13 10.05
CA LEU A 12 -2.03 -11.13 10.74
C LEU A 12 -2.59 -12.54 11.01
N GLY A 13 -1.93 -13.60 10.51
CA GLY A 13 -2.40 -14.98 10.66
C GLY A 13 -3.68 -15.29 9.86
N LEU A 14 -3.97 -14.51 8.81
CA LEU A 14 -5.21 -14.63 8.04
C LEU A 14 -5.07 -15.59 6.85
N SER A 15 -6.13 -16.34 6.58
CA SER A 15 -6.29 -17.01 5.29
C SER A 15 -6.63 -16.01 4.18
N GLN A 16 -6.39 -16.37 2.92
CA GLN A 16 -6.78 -15.56 1.75
C GLN A 16 -8.28 -15.23 1.77
N LYS A 17 -9.12 -16.17 2.24
CA LYS A 17 -10.56 -15.96 2.39
C LYS A 17 -10.90 -14.89 3.43
N GLN A 18 -10.22 -14.90 4.58
CA GLN A 18 -10.46 -13.91 5.63
C GLN A 18 -9.98 -12.51 5.20
N MET A 19 -8.85 -12.45 4.49
CA MET A 19 -8.30 -11.18 3.99
C MET A 19 -9.15 -10.58 2.86
N ALA A 20 -9.63 -11.40 1.92
CA ALA A 20 -10.53 -10.97 0.85
C ALA A 20 -11.89 -10.48 1.39
N GLY A 21 -12.36 -11.07 2.49
CA GLY A 21 -13.58 -10.66 3.17
C GLY A 21 -14.79 -10.68 2.25
N MET A 22 -15.57 -9.59 2.28
CA MET A 22 -16.71 -9.37 1.38
C MET A 22 -16.35 -8.54 0.14
N THR A 23 -15.15 -7.96 0.09
CA THR A 23 -14.70 -7.07 -0.99
C THR A 23 -14.50 -7.82 -2.29
N MET A 24 -13.95 -9.04 -2.24
CA MET A 24 -13.69 -9.81 -3.45
C MET A 24 -13.72 -11.31 -3.23
N SER A 25 -13.77 -12.05 -4.34
CA SER A 25 -13.65 -13.51 -4.29
C SER A 25 -12.23 -13.93 -3.85
N VAL A 26 -12.13 -15.08 -3.20
CA VAL A 26 -10.83 -15.67 -2.80
C VAL A 26 -9.93 -15.90 -4.02
N THR A 27 -10.51 -16.30 -5.16
CA THR A 27 -9.78 -16.49 -6.41
C THR A 27 -9.18 -15.20 -6.93
N GLN A 28 -9.95 -14.10 -6.92
CA GLN A 28 -9.47 -12.78 -7.29
C GLN A 28 -8.33 -12.34 -6.37
N TYR A 29 -8.50 -12.49 -5.05
CA TYR A 29 -7.47 -12.14 -4.09
C TYR A 29 -6.19 -12.97 -4.28
N SER A 30 -6.32 -14.27 -4.55
CA SER A 30 -5.16 -15.15 -4.81
C SER A 30 -4.38 -14.71 -6.06
N ARG A 31 -5.06 -14.31 -7.13
CA ARG A 31 -4.42 -13.75 -8.34
C ARG A 31 -3.75 -12.40 -8.09
N ILE A 32 -4.28 -11.61 -7.15
CA ILE A 32 -3.64 -10.38 -6.71
C ILE A 32 -2.35 -10.68 -5.95
N GLU A 33 -2.37 -11.64 -5.02
CA GLU A 33 -1.17 -12.05 -4.28
C GLU A 33 -0.07 -12.61 -5.17
N SER A 34 -0.43 -13.38 -6.21
CA SER A 34 0.53 -13.94 -7.18
C SER A 34 1.07 -12.90 -8.17
N GLY A 35 0.44 -11.72 -8.25
CA GLY A 35 0.79 -10.68 -9.23
C GLY A 35 0.14 -10.85 -10.61
N ASP A 36 -0.69 -11.89 -10.80
CA ASP A 36 -1.42 -12.15 -12.04
C ASP A 36 -2.57 -11.17 -12.29
N GLN A 37 -2.97 -10.43 -11.25
CA GLN A 37 -4.00 -9.42 -11.32
C GLN A 37 -3.60 -8.19 -10.49
N ARG A 38 -3.84 -6.99 -11.02
CA ARG A 38 -3.70 -5.75 -10.25
C ARG A 38 -4.93 -5.56 -9.36
N ILE A 39 -4.69 -5.12 -8.13
CA ILE A 39 -5.75 -4.65 -7.24
C ILE A 39 -6.07 -3.18 -7.59
N ILE A 40 -7.36 -2.85 -7.58
CA ILE A 40 -7.83 -1.47 -7.76
C ILE A 40 -7.74 -0.76 -6.40
N ALA A 41 -7.53 0.56 -6.40
CA ALA A 41 -7.34 1.32 -5.17
C ALA A 41 -8.50 1.17 -4.17
N ASP A 42 -9.75 1.26 -4.63
CA ASP A 42 -10.92 1.16 -3.75
C ASP A 42 -10.99 -0.21 -3.05
N ASP A 43 -10.82 -1.30 -3.80
CA ASP A 43 -10.75 -2.67 -3.25
C ASP A 43 -9.62 -2.80 -2.23
N LEU A 44 -8.47 -2.18 -2.49
CA LEU A 44 -7.34 -2.19 -1.56
C LEU A 44 -7.70 -1.48 -0.25
N PHE A 45 -8.36 -0.32 -0.31
CA PHE A 45 -8.77 0.40 0.89
C PHE A 45 -9.83 -0.37 1.68
N GLU A 46 -10.77 -1.02 1.00
CA GLU A 46 -11.78 -1.83 1.67
C GLU A 46 -11.16 -3.01 2.45
N ILE A 47 -10.25 -3.77 1.82
CA ILE A 47 -9.61 -4.90 2.52
C ILE A 47 -8.73 -4.44 3.68
N LEU A 48 -8.02 -3.30 3.55
CA LEU A 48 -7.20 -2.76 4.63
C LEU A 48 -8.05 -2.28 5.79
N THR A 49 -9.14 -1.56 5.49
CA THR A 49 -10.10 -1.07 6.50
C THR A 49 -10.77 -2.23 7.23
N ALA A 50 -11.19 -3.27 6.52
CA ALA A 50 -11.82 -4.45 7.10
C ALA A 50 -10.91 -5.17 8.10
N GLN A 51 -9.59 -5.15 7.88
CA GLN A 51 -8.60 -5.73 8.79
C GLN A 51 -8.01 -4.74 9.80
N GLN A 52 -8.56 -3.52 9.89
CA GLN A 52 -8.06 -2.45 10.75
C GLN A 52 -6.57 -2.10 10.51
N VAL A 53 -6.10 -2.33 9.28
CA VAL A 53 -4.76 -1.92 8.85
C VAL A 53 -4.87 -0.47 8.39
N SER A 54 -4.24 0.45 9.14
CA SER A 54 -4.22 1.85 8.73
C SER A 54 -3.46 2.01 7.41
N ALA A 55 -3.96 2.89 6.54
CA ALA A 55 -3.29 3.21 5.29
C ALA A 55 -1.84 3.65 5.52
N ARG A 56 -1.57 4.38 6.60
CA ARG A 56 -0.22 4.77 7.02
C ARG A 56 0.68 3.56 7.27
N CYS A 57 0.25 2.59 8.06
CA CYS A 57 1.03 1.37 8.33
C CYS A 57 1.32 0.60 7.04
N PHE A 58 0.36 0.57 6.11
CA PHE A 58 0.53 -0.05 4.81
C PHE A 58 1.59 0.66 3.95
N VAL A 59 1.55 1.99 3.89
CA VAL A 59 2.57 2.80 3.18
C VAL A 59 3.95 2.64 3.81
N ASP A 60 4.04 2.66 5.14
CA ASP A 60 5.31 2.45 5.83
C ASP A 60 5.87 1.05 5.52
N ALA A 61 5.01 0.04 5.41
CA ALA A 61 5.42 -1.30 4.97
C ALA A 61 5.82 -1.34 3.49
N MET A 62 5.13 -0.61 2.60
CA MET A 62 5.49 -0.48 1.18
C MET A 62 6.88 0.15 0.99
N THR A 63 7.12 1.28 1.64
CA THR A 63 8.39 2.03 1.53
C THR A 63 9.60 1.24 2.03
N ASN A 64 9.40 0.31 2.96
CA ASN A 64 10.43 -0.62 3.42
C ASN A 64 10.55 -1.90 2.56
N PHE A 65 9.58 -2.17 1.68
CA PHE A 65 9.51 -3.38 0.87
C PHE A 65 10.06 -3.16 -0.55
N ASP A 66 9.78 -2.01 -1.19
CA ASP A 66 10.23 -1.72 -2.56
C ASP A 66 10.16 -0.20 -2.83
N PHE A 67 11.30 0.49 -2.77
CA PHE A 67 11.39 1.96 -2.80
C PHE A 67 11.00 2.56 -4.16
N GLU A 68 11.42 1.93 -5.27
CA GLU A 68 11.18 2.43 -6.63
C GLU A 68 9.70 2.33 -7.05
N ARG A 69 8.98 1.31 -6.57
CA ARG A 69 7.54 1.11 -6.91
C ARG A 69 6.57 1.88 -6.01
N ALA A 70 7.05 2.48 -4.93
CA ALA A 70 6.20 3.25 -4.03
C ALA A 70 5.63 4.51 -4.71
N ALA A 71 6.37 5.10 -5.66
CA ALA A 71 6.00 6.35 -6.34
C ALA A 71 4.65 6.26 -7.07
N ASP A 72 4.36 5.17 -7.79
CA ASP A 72 3.14 5.01 -8.60
C ASP A 72 1.83 5.02 -7.79
N PHE A 73 1.88 4.67 -6.51
CA PHE A 73 0.69 4.63 -5.64
C PHE A 73 0.56 5.86 -4.74
N THR A 74 1.56 6.74 -4.75
CA THR A 74 1.66 7.83 -3.78
C THR A 74 0.61 8.91 -3.99
N ASP A 75 0.28 9.25 -5.24
CA ASP A 75 -0.73 10.27 -5.55
C ASP A 75 -2.14 9.89 -5.09
N VAL A 76 -2.51 8.61 -5.23
CA VAL A 76 -3.82 8.08 -4.81
C VAL A 76 -3.92 8.01 -3.28
N LEU A 77 -2.83 7.61 -2.61
CA LEU A 77 -2.74 7.59 -1.15
C LEU A 77 -2.76 9.00 -0.55
N LEU A 78 -2.08 9.97 -1.15
CA LEU A 78 -2.11 11.38 -0.74
C LEU A 78 -3.50 12.00 -0.82
N CYS A 79 -4.27 11.67 -1.88
CA CYS A 79 -5.64 12.16 -2.05
C CYS A 79 -6.60 11.63 -0.96
N GLN A 80 -6.38 10.41 -0.48
CA GLN A 80 -7.19 9.77 0.57
C GLN A 80 -6.78 10.23 1.98
N LEU A 81 -5.48 10.39 2.25
CA LEU A 81 -4.98 10.87 3.56
C LEU A 81 -5.39 12.32 3.89
N ASN A 82 -5.62 13.14 2.87
CA ASN A 82 -6.09 14.54 3.01
C ASN A 82 -7.57 14.66 3.40
N LYS A 83 -8.35 13.57 3.41
CA LYS A 83 -9.80 13.62 3.64
C LYS A 83 -10.27 13.59 5.11
N GLY A 84 -9.40 13.57 6.14
CA GLY A 84 -9.95 13.76 7.49
C GLY A 84 -9.14 13.54 8.76
N GLU A 85 -7.84 13.21 8.75
CA GLU A 85 -7.11 13.00 10.01
C GLU A 85 -5.83 13.84 10.08
N SER A 86 -5.76 14.74 11.08
CA SER A 86 -4.63 15.65 11.32
C SER A 86 -3.31 14.95 11.67
N ASP A 87 -3.35 13.67 12.04
CA ASP A 87 -2.19 12.85 12.40
C ASP A 87 -1.41 12.29 11.18
N ASN A 88 -1.90 12.56 9.97
CA ASN A 88 -1.32 12.05 8.73
C ASN A 88 -0.14 12.88 8.20
N ALA A 89 0.15 14.04 8.80
CA ALA A 89 1.20 14.96 8.33
C ALA A 89 2.59 14.32 8.22
N TYR A 90 2.93 13.37 9.11
CA TYR A 90 4.23 12.68 9.06
C TYR A 90 4.32 11.71 7.88
N GLY A 91 3.27 10.94 7.62
CA GLY A 91 3.20 10.02 6.47
C GLY A 91 3.21 10.77 5.14
N ILE A 92 2.46 11.88 5.06
CA ILE A 92 2.44 12.78 3.90
C ILE A 92 3.80 13.43 3.68
N LYS A 93 4.45 13.95 4.74
CA LYS A 93 5.79 14.56 4.64
C LYS A 93 6.84 13.53 4.21
N ARG A 94 6.75 12.29 4.70
CA ARG A 94 7.63 11.20 4.29
C ARG A 94 7.38 10.82 2.84
N LEU A 95 6.13 10.69 2.40
CA LEU A 95 5.79 10.43 0.99
C LEU A 95 6.28 11.54 0.04
N ILE A 96 6.04 12.81 0.39
CA ILE A 96 6.56 13.97 -0.37
C ILE A 96 8.09 13.94 -0.44
N TYR A 97 8.77 13.62 0.67
CA TYR A 97 10.22 13.48 0.69
C TYR A 97 10.71 12.35 -0.23
N LEU A 98 10.08 11.18 -0.18
CA LEU A 98 10.50 10.02 -0.96
C LEU A 98 10.18 10.18 -2.46
N CYS A 99 9.04 10.78 -2.82
CA CYS A 99 8.68 11.09 -4.21
C CYS A 99 9.44 12.29 -4.79
N GLY A 100 9.86 13.23 -3.95
CA GLY A 100 10.58 14.44 -4.38
C GLY A 100 12.10 14.29 -4.46
N TYR A 101 12.71 13.39 -3.69
CA TYR A 101 14.17 13.19 -3.66
C TYR A 101 14.66 11.96 -4.43
N GLY A 102 13.79 11.01 -4.81
CA GLY A 102 14.17 9.89 -5.67
C GLY A 102 14.70 10.33 -7.04
N ALA A 103 14.23 11.47 -7.56
CA ALA A 103 14.72 12.07 -8.79
C ALA A 103 16.05 12.85 -8.63
N VAL A 104 16.48 13.15 -7.39
CA VAL A 104 17.68 13.96 -7.14
C VAL A 104 18.92 13.10 -6.90
N LEU A 105 18.77 11.85 -6.44
CA LEU A 105 19.94 10.99 -6.18
C LEU A 105 20.54 10.36 -7.45
N GLU A 106 19.80 10.29 -8.56
CA GLU A 106 20.37 9.88 -9.86
C GLU A 106 21.28 10.96 -10.50
N GLU A 107 21.21 12.23 -10.05
CA GLU A 107 22.05 13.31 -10.59
C GLU A 107 23.36 13.55 -9.82
N TYR A 108 23.61 12.84 -8.72
CA TYR A 108 24.82 13.03 -7.89
C TYR A 108 25.74 11.79 -7.75
N GLU A 109 25.52 10.73 -8.52
CA GLU A 109 26.55 9.71 -8.76
C GLU A 109 27.23 9.91 -10.13
N LEU A 110 28.09 10.93 -10.23
CA LEU A 110 29.11 11.10 -11.27
C LEU A 110 30.42 11.58 -10.65
#